data_AF-A0A2W1K1W5-F1
#
_entry.id   AF-A0A2W1K1W5-F1
#
_cell.length_a   1.000
_cell.length_b   1.000
_cell.length_c   1.000
_cell.angle_alpha   90.00
_cell.angle_beta   90.00
_cell.angle_gamma   90.00
#
_symmetry.space_group_name_H-M   'P 1'
#
loop_
_entity.id
_entity.type
_entity.pdbx_description
1 polymer ?
#
loop_
_entity_poly.entity_id
_entity_poly.type
_entity_poly.pdbx_seq_one_letter_code
_entity_poly.pdbx_strand_id
1 'polypeptide(L)' 'MSGRIFDGKPSVTLKDGRPARLAVVDEDGCIVEAGNDVAQTVWAIAITTYCTALLHGGHMKVTTEKP' A
#
# COMPACT_ATOMS: atom_id res chain seq x y z
N MET A 1 -13.14 8.65 17.44
CA MET A 1 -12.07 9.10 16.53
C MET A 1 -11.95 8.03 15.46
N SER A 2 -12.64 8.20 14.33
CA SER A 2 -12.60 7.22 13.23
C SER A 2 -11.46 7.55 12.27
N GLY A 3 -10.48 6.65 12.19
CA GLY A 3 -9.49 6.68 11.13
C GLY A 3 -10.15 6.21 9.83
N ARG A 4 -10.32 7.10 8.86
CA ARG A 4 -10.70 6.70 7.50
C ARG A 4 -9.48 6.08 6.83
N ILE A 5 -9.62 4.85 6.34
CA ILE A 5 -8.63 4.24 5.45
C ILE A 5 -8.58 5.12 4.19
N PHE A 6 -7.41 5.67 3.90
CA PHE A 6 -7.18 6.43 2.67
C PHE A 6 -7.26 5.48 1.48
N ASP A 7 -8.09 5.79 0.50
CA ASP A 7 -8.33 4.95 -0.70
C ASP A 7 -7.26 5.19 -1.79
N GLY A 8 -6.03 5.48 -1.37
CA GLY A 8 -4.95 5.90 -2.26
C GLY A 8 -4.46 4.75 -3.13
N LYS A 9 -4.82 4.71 -4.41
CA LYS A 9 -4.17 3.78 -5.35
C LYS A 9 -2.76 4.29 -5.69
N PRO A 10 -1.68 3.52 -5.44
CA PRO A 10 -0.35 3.91 -5.85
C PRO A 10 -0.29 4.01 -7.37
N SER A 11 0.18 5.15 -7.86
CA SER A 11 0.45 5.39 -9.27
C SER A 11 1.95 5.49 -9.49
N VAL A 12 2.42 4.91 -10.58
CA VAL A 12 3.83 4.94 -10.98
C VAL A 12 3.87 5.37 -12.44
N THR A 13 4.86 6.18 -12.79
CA THR A 13 5.13 6.61 -14.16
C THR A 13 6.44 6.00 -14.63
N LEU A 14 6.47 5.56 -15.88
CA LEU A 14 7.69 5.12 -16.55
C LEU A 14 8.60 6.33 -16.80
N LYS A 15 9.88 6.06 -17.10
CA LYS A 15 10.88 7.10 -17.41
C LYS A 15 10.46 8.01 -18.56
N ASP A 16 9.62 7.51 -19.47
CA ASP A 16 9.09 8.25 -20.62
C ASP A 16 7.78 9.01 -20.32
N GLY A 17 7.33 9.02 -19.05
CA GLY A 17 6.13 9.73 -18.60
C GLY A 17 4.82 8.96 -18.81
N ARG A 18 4.83 7.76 -19.40
CA ARG A 18 3.60 6.95 -19.53
C ARG A 18 3.22 6.30 -18.20
N PRO A 19 1.92 6.08 -17.93
CA PRO A 19 1.49 5.39 -16.72
C PRO A 19 2.00 3.95 -16.71
N ALA A 20 2.62 3.56 -15.59
CA ALA A 20 3.08 2.20 -15.34
C ALA A 20 2.00 1.40 -14.59
N ARG A 21 2.15 0.07 -14.62
CA ARG A 21 1.32 -0.87 -13.88
C ARG A 21 2.21 -1.66 -12.92
N LEU A 22 1.75 -1.83 -11.68
CA LEU A 22 2.43 -2.67 -10.70
C LEU A 22 2.25 -4.15 -11.04
N ALA A 23 3.31 -4.91 -10.82
CA ALA A 23 3.39 -6.34 -11.11
C ALA A 23 4.24 -7.06 -10.05
N VAL A 24 3.87 -8.30 -9.75
CA VAL A 24 4.71 -9.27 -9.05
C VAL A 24 5.53 -10.00 -10.10
N VAL A 25 6.83 -10.09 -9.86
CA VAL A 25 7.79 -10.72 -10.76
C VAL A 25 8.48 -11.83 -9.98
N ASP A 26 8.60 -13.01 -10.59
CA ASP A 26 9.37 -14.12 -10.00
C ASP A 26 10.88 -13.95 -10.24
N GLU A 27 11.67 -14.90 -9.72
CA GLU A 27 13.14 -14.88 -9.84
C GLU A 27 13.65 -14.99 -11.28
N ASP A 28 12.86 -15.57 -12.19
CA ASP A 28 13.19 -15.71 -13.61
C ASP A 28 12.81 -14.45 -14.43
N GLY A 29 12.19 -13.45 -13.79
CA GLY A 29 11.76 -12.22 -14.43
C GLY A 29 10.38 -12.32 -15.08
N CYS A 30 9.62 -13.39 -14.83
CA CYS A 30 8.27 -13.56 -15.34
C CYS A 30 7.26 -12.81 -14.47
N ILE A 31 6.29 -12.16 -15.12
CA ILE A 31 5.17 -11.51 -14.44
C ILE A 31 4.18 -12.60 -14.00
N VAL A 32 4.04 -12.79 -12.69
CA VAL A 32 3.08 -13.75 -12.11
C VAL A 32 1.72 -13.11 -11.85
N GLU A 33 1.69 -11.81 -11.57
CA GLU A 33 0.46 -11.04 -11.37
C GLU A 33 0.69 -9.56 -11.68
N ALA A 34 -0.30 -8.87 -12.25
CA ALA A 34 -0.21 -7.43 -12.50
C ALA A 34 -1.57 -6.77 -12.55
N GLY A 35 -1.68 -5.54 -12.04
CA GLY A 35 -2.92 -4.76 -12.18
C GLY A 35 -3.33 -3.99 -10.93
N ASN A 36 -4.62 -3.72 -10.86
CA ASN A 36 -5.21 -2.94 -9.79
C ASN A 36 -5.14 -3.65 -8.44
N ASP A 37 -5.30 -4.96 -8.44
CA ASP A 37 -5.34 -5.77 -7.21
C ASP A 37 -3.97 -5.81 -6.54
N VAL A 38 -2.91 -5.94 -7.34
CA VAL A 38 -1.52 -5.76 -6.89
C VAL A 38 -1.31 -4.36 -6.31
N ALA A 39 -1.81 -3.31 -6.97
CA ALA A 39 -1.67 -1.93 -6.48
C ALA A 39 -2.40 -1.70 -5.15
N GLN A 40 -3.60 -2.25 -4.98
CA GLN A 40 -4.36 -2.16 -3.72
C GLN A 40 -3.68 -2.93 -2.59
N THR A 41 -3.13 -4.11 -2.90
CA THR A 41 -2.40 -4.92 -1.93
C THR A 41 -1.15 -4.20 -1.45
N VAL A 42 -0.35 -3.65 -2.38
CA VAL A 42 0.85 -2.85 -2.04
C VAL A 42 0.48 -1.65 -1.18
N TRP A 43 -0.61 -0.96 -1.51
CA TRP A 43 -1.09 0.17 -0.70
C TRP A 43 -1.46 -0.23 0.73
N ALA A 44 -2.24 -1.29 0.88
CA ALA A 44 -2.66 -1.78 2.18
C ALA A 44 -1.45 -2.15 3.04
N ILE A 45 -0.48 -2.87 2.46
CA ILE A 45 0.77 -3.24 3.14
C ILE A 45 1.56 -1.99 3.54
N ALA A 46 1.70 -1.01 2.65
CA ALA A 46 2.45 0.23 2.92
C ALA A 46 1.81 1.01 4.08
N ILE A 47 0.49 1.19 4.06
CA ILE A 47 -0.25 1.88 5.13
C ILE A 47 -0.14 1.12 6.44
N THR A 48 -0.37 -0.20 6.45
CA THR A 48 -0.24 -1.01 7.66
C THR A 48 1.17 -0.93 8.23
N THR A 49 2.20 -1.08 7.40
CA THR A 49 3.60 -1.02 7.83
C THR A 49 3.94 0.34 8.44
N TYR A 50 3.52 1.43 7.79
CA TYR A 50 3.73 2.78 8.29
C TYR A 50 3.00 3.02 9.61
N CYS A 51 1.73 2.66 9.69
CA CYS A 51 0.93 2.75 10.91
C CYS A 51 1.57 1.96 12.06
N THR A 52 1.99 0.72 11.81
CA THR A 52 2.65 -0.11 12.81
C THR A 52 3.97 0.51 13.27
N ALA A 53 4.77 1.08 12.37
CA ALA A 53 5.99 1.80 12.74
C ALA A 53 5.69 3.01 13.66
N LEU A 54 4.64 3.79 13.36
CA LEU A 54 4.21 4.91 14.20
C LEU A 54 3.70 4.44 15.57
N LEU A 55 2.98 3.31 15.64
CA LEU A 55 2.54 2.73 16.92
C LEU A 55 3.74 2.32 17.77
N HIS A 56 4.70 1.57 17.20
CA HIS A 56 5.88 1.12 17.92
C HIS A 56 6.78 2.28 18.36
N GLY A 57 6.85 3.37 17.58
CA GLY A 57 7.57 4.59 17.96
C GLY A 57 6.84 5.45 19.00
N GLY A 58 5.62 5.08 19.41
CA GLY A 58 4.80 5.88 20.33
C GLY A 58 4.22 7.16 19.71
N HIS A 59 4.35 7.33 18.39
CA HIS A 59 3.82 8.47 17.63
C HIS A 59 2.32 8.32 17.29
N MET A 60 1.79 7.10 17.40
CA MET A 60 0.36 6.81 17.23
C MET A 60 -0.14 5.96 18.39
N LYS A 61 -1.43 6.08 18.73
CA LYS A 61 -2.12 5.23 19.69
C LYS A 61 -3.44 4.75 19.11
N VAL A 62 -3.77 3.48 19.32
CA VAL A 62 -5.07 2.92 18.91
C VAL A 62 -6.09 3.21 20.01
N THR A 63 -7.21 3.81 19.63
CA THR A 63 -8.38 3.98 20.50
C THR A 63 -9.52 3.15 19.92
N THR A 64 -10.10 2.26 20.71
CA THR A 64 -11.32 1.54 20.37
C THR A 64 -12.53 2.26 20.96
N GLU A 65 -13.47 2.67 20.12
CA GLU A 65 -14.78 3.14 20.58
C GLU A 65 -15.72 1.93 20.72
N LYS A 66 -16.54 1.93 21.77
CA LYS A 66 -17.56 0.88 21.98
C LYS A 66 -18.60 1.01 20.84
N PRO A 67 -19.04 -0.10 20.21
CA PRO A 67 -20.00 -0.05 19.11
C PRO A 67 -21.33 0.58 19.52
#